data_AF-A0A1I4TBT6-F1
#
_entry.id   AF-A0A1I4TBT6-F1
#
_cell.length_a   1.000
_cell.length_b   1.000
_cell.length_c   1.000
_cell.angle_alpha   90.00
_cell.angle_beta   90.00
_cell.angle_gamma   90.00
#
_symmetry.space_group_name_H-M   'P 1'
#
loop_
_entity.id
_entity.type
_entity.pdbx_description
1 polymer ?
#
loop_
_entity_poly.entity_id
_entity_poly.type
_entity_poly.pdbx_seq_one_letter_code
_entity_poly.pdbx_strand_id
1 'polypeptide(L)'
;MSTDFTNWQIFQSNEHTLFIQSTLEGDKLTGTVINEDEDVGLLNGTVTGTGFGSFADFKISWDDGSVGSYLGMLDNDIRLVGITFSVDDPVTQATWVSS
;
A
#
# COMPACT_ATOMS: atom_id res chain seq x y z
N MET A 1 14.54 -9.52 12.16
CA MET A 1 14.65 -8.73 10.92
C MET A 1 13.48 -7.78 10.94
N SER A 2 13.74 -6.47 11.08
CA SER A 2 12.70 -5.43 11.04
C SER A 2 12.48 -5.13 9.57
N THR A 3 11.32 -5.49 9.02
CA THR A 3 10.87 -4.96 7.73
C THR A 3 10.34 -3.56 8.01
N ASP A 4 11.24 -2.60 8.11
CA ASP A 4 10.85 -1.20 8.32
C ASP A 4 10.28 -0.68 7.00
N PHE A 5 8.95 -0.69 6.88
CA PHE A 5 8.20 -0.10 5.77
C PHE A 5 8.28 1.43 5.79
N THR A 6 9.44 2.02 6.04
CA THR A 6 9.53 3.45 6.33
C THR A 6 9.24 4.29 5.09
N ASN A 7 9.75 3.88 3.93
CA ASN A 7 9.54 4.55 2.65
C ASN A 7 9.53 3.52 1.52
N TRP A 8 8.46 3.48 0.72
CA TRP A 8 8.30 2.54 -0.38
C TRP A 8 7.50 3.15 -1.51
N GLN A 9 7.73 2.66 -2.72
CA GLN A 9 6.94 3.05 -3.90
C GLN A 9 6.00 1.92 -4.28
N ILE A 10 4.79 2.26 -4.73
CA ILE A 10 3.85 1.31 -5.32
C ILE A 10 3.70 1.62 -6.80
N PHE A 11 4.04 0.67 -7.66
CA PHE A 11 3.83 0.74 -9.10
C PHE A 11 2.57 -0.03 -9.46
N GLN A 12 1.58 0.65 -10.04
CA GLN A 12 0.33 0.05 -10.46
C GLN A 12 0.33 -0.22 -11.97
N SER A 13 -0.38 -1.27 -12.41
CA SER A 13 -0.49 -1.62 -13.84
C SER A 13 -1.30 -0.64 -14.67
N ASN A 14 -2.00 0.30 -14.02
CA ASN A 14 -2.73 1.41 -14.66
C ASN A 14 -1.87 2.69 -14.77
N GLU A 15 -0.54 2.54 -14.72
CA GLU A 15 0.46 3.61 -14.89
C GLU A 15 0.54 4.62 -13.74
N HIS A 16 -0.14 4.38 -12.61
CA HIS A 16 0.06 5.18 -11.40
C HIS A 16 1.26 4.68 -10.58
N THR A 17 2.02 5.64 -10.02
CA THR A 17 3.08 5.37 -9.05
C THR A 17 2.80 6.17 -7.79
N LEU A 18 2.83 5.53 -6.63
CA LEU A 18 2.61 6.15 -5.33
C LEU A 18 3.91 6.13 -4.53
N PHE A 19 4.18 7.20 -3.79
CA PHE A 19 5.26 7.26 -2.82
C PHE A 19 4.65 7.25 -1.43
N ILE A 20 5.03 6.28 -0.60
CA ILE A 20 4.41 6.07 0.71
C ILE A 20 5.48 6.15 1.79
N GLN A 21 5.25 7.03 2.75
CA GLN A 21 5.96 7.01 4.02
C GLN A 21 5.08 6.25 5.02
N SER A 22 5.54 5.12 5.55
CA SER A 22 4.72 4.32 6.45
C SER A 22 5.46 3.85 7.69
N THR A 23 4.67 3.38 8.65
CA THR A 23 5.13 2.84 9.91
C THR A 23 4.35 1.55 10.17
N LEU A 24 5.07 0.49 10.51
CA LEU A 24 4.49 -0.77 10.97
C LEU A 24 4.74 -0.90 12.48
N GLU A 25 3.69 -0.79 13.28
CA GLU A 25 3.73 -0.96 14.74
C GLU A 25 2.97 -2.24 15.12
N GLY A 26 3.71 -3.33 15.34
CA GLY A 26 3.12 -4.65 15.50
C GLY A 26 2.53 -5.15 14.18
N ASP A 27 1.21 -5.34 14.13
CA ASP A 27 0.46 -5.70 12.93
C ASP A 27 -0.20 -4.48 12.26
N LYS A 28 -0.14 -3.29 12.87
CA LYS A 28 -0.81 -2.09 12.37
C LYS A 28 0.09 -1.34 11.39
N LEU A 29 -0.40 -1.16 10.16
CA LEU A 29 0.27 -0.38 9.12
C LEU A 29 -0.42 0.98 8.99
N THR A 30 0.33 2.05 9.17
CA THR A 30 -0.14 3.43 8.97
C THR A 30 0.83 4.17 8.08
N GLY A 31 0.38 5.19 7.36
CA GLY A 31 1.29 6.02 6.57
C GLY A 31 0.62 7.18 5.88
N THR A 32 1.41 7.88 5.09
CA THR A 32 1.00 9.01 4.27
C THR A 32 1.49 8.80 2.85
N VAL A 33 0.65 9.11 1.87
CA VAL A 33 1.01 9.14 0.46
C VAL A 33 1.50 10.53 0.10
N ILE A 34 2.66 10.60 -0.54
CA ILE A 34 3.35 11.84 -0.90
C ILE A 34 3.33 12.02 -2.42
N ASN A 35 3.05 13.23 -2.88
CA ASN A 35 3.21 13.65 -4.27
C ASN A 35 3.95 15.00 -4.32
N GLU A 36 5.12 15.06 -4.95
CA GLU A 36 5.93 16.29 -5.08
C GLU A 36 6.07 17.09 -3.77
N ASP A 37 6.31 16.39 -2.65
CA ASP A 37 6.43 16.92 -1.29
C ASP A 37 5.11 17.33 -0.58
N GLU A 38 3.95 17.06 -1.20
CA GLU A 38 2.63 17.26 -0.58
C GLU A 38 2.02 15.93 -0.11
N ASP A 39 1.43 15.95 1.08
CA ASP A 39 0.58 14.88 1.58
C ASP A 39 -0.73 14.90 0.78
N VAL A 40 -1.06 13.77 0.14
CA VAL A 40 -2.27 13.66 -0.72
C VAL A 40 -3.24 12.56 -0.27
N GLY A 41 -2.85 11.77 0.74
CA GLY A 41 -3.69 10.72 1.28
C GLY A 41 -3.10 10.02 2.49
N LEU A 42 -3.96 9.32 3.22
CA LEU A 42 -3.61 8.61 4.45
C LEU A 42 -3.81 7.11 4.28
N LEU A 43 -2.77 6.35 4.58
CA LEU A 43 -2.78 4.90 4.60
C LEU A 43 -3.14 4.38 5.99
N ASN A 44 -4.08 3.45 6.06
CA ASN A 44 -4.38 2.68 7.27
C ASN A 44 -4.70 1.23 6.92
N GLY A 45 -4.10 0.28 7.64
CA GLY A 45 -4.32 -1.14 7.42
C GLY A 45 -3.60 -2.02 8.42
N THR A 46 -3.45 -3.28 8.04
CA THR A 46 -2.75 -4.29 8.83
C THR A 46 -1.84 -5.17 7.97
N VAL A 47 -0.80 -5.70 8.61
CA VAL A 47 0.07 -6.72 8.05
C VAL A 47 -0.03 -7.95 8.94
N THR A 48 -0.34 -9.10 8.35
CA THR A 48 -0.49 -10.38 9.04
C THR A 48 0.50 -11.41 8.53
N GLY A 49 0.91 -12.32 9.40
CA GLY A 49 1.92 -13.35 9.11
C GLY A 49 3.35 -12.90 9.41
N THR A 50 4.29 -13.85 9.33
CA THR A 50 5.71 -13.61 9.60
C THR A 50 6.58 -14.07 8.43
N GLY A 51 7.27 -13.13 7.78
CA GLY A 51 8.19 -13.41 6.68
C GLY A 51 7.49 -13.59 5.33
N PHE A 52 8.02 -14.48 4.48
CA PHE A 52 7.46 -14.73 3.15
C PHE A 52 6.01 -15.24 3.23
N GLY A 53 5.15 -14.71 2.37
CA GLY A 53 3.72 -14.97 2.43
C GLY A 53 2.97 -14.19 3.50
N SER A 54 3.61 -13.23 4.20
CA SER A 54 2.88 -12.21 4.95
C SER A 54 1.91 -11.46 4.03
N PHE A 55 0.73 -11.11 4.54
CA PHE A 55 -0.31 -10.39 3.82
C PHE A 55 -0.45 -8.97 4.35
N ALA A 56 -0.56 -8.00 3.46
CA ALA A 56 -0.89 -6.63 3.77
C ALA A 56 -2.31 -6.31 3.24
N ASP A 57 -3.17 -5.83 4.12
CA ASP A 57 -4.50 -5.33 3.79
C ASP A 57 -4.61 -3.89 4.29
N PHE A 58 -4.67 -2.93 3.36
CA PHE A 58 -4.73 -1.52 3.72
C PHE A 58 -5.59 -0.72 2.77
N LYS A 59 -6.04 0.42 3.26
CA LYS A 59 -6.76 1.41 2.49
C LYS A 59 -5.98 2.71 2.47
N ILE A 60 -6.11 3.43 1.36
CA ILE A 60 -5.67 4.81 1.23
C ILE A 60 -6.91 5.67 1.08
N SER A 61 -7.12 6.59 2.02
CA SER A 61 -8.11 7.64 1.92
C SER A 61 -7.43 8.87 1.33
N TRP A 62 -7.88 9.29 0.14
CA TRP A 62 -7.34 10.45 -0.58
C TRP A 62 -8.04 11.73 -0.15
N ASP A 63 -7.38 12.87 -0.34
CA ASP A 63 -7.92 14.18 0.04
C ASP A 63 -9.12 14.62 -0.81
N ASP A 64 -9.29 14.04 -2.00
CA ASP A 64 -10.48 14.22 -2.83
C ASP A 64 -11.71 13.43 -2.33
N GLY A 65 -11.54 12.66 -1.25
CA GLY A 65 -12.57 11.84 -0.62
C GLY A 65 -12.69 10.42 -1.17
N SER A 66 -11.98 10.10 -2.26
CA SER A 66 -11.96 8.74 -2.79
C SER A 66 -11.15 7.80 -1.90
N VAL A 67 -11.46 6.50 -1.97
CA VAL A 67 -10.77 5.48 -1.17
C VAL A 67 -10.30 4.34 -2.06
N GLY A 68 -8.98 4.07 -2.04
CA GLY A 68 -8.39 2.90 -2.67
C GLY A 68 -8.21 1.75 -1.68
N SER A 69 -8.58 0.54 -2.05
CA SER A 69 -8.34 -0.69 -1.28
C SER A 69 -7.17 -1.46 -1.88
N TYR A 70 -6.22 -1.87 -1.05
CA TYR A 70 -5.00 -2.56 -1.48
C TYR A 70 -4.85 -3.87 -0.70
N LEU A 71 -4.71 -4.96 -1.43
CA LEU A 71 -4.45 -6.28 -0.89
C LEU A 71 -3.17 -6.81 -1.53
N GLY A 72 -2.17 -7.12 -0.70
CA GLY A 72 -0.88 -7.60 -1.15
C GLY A 72 -0.32 -8.74 -0.31
N MET A 73 0.66 -9.43 -0.88
CA MET A 73 1.43 -10.49 -0.23
C MET A 73 2.92 -10.22 -0.42
N LEU A 74 3.72 -10.55 0.58
CA LEU A 74 5.17 -10.46 0.52
C LEU A 74 5.73 -11.62 -0.33
N ASP A 75 6.30 -11.28 -1.49
CA ASP A 75 6.92 -12.22 -2.41
C ASP A 75 8.34 -12.62 -1.99
N ASN A 76 8.95 -13.55 -2.74
CA ASN A 76 10.30 -14.06 -2.48
C ASN A 76 11.40 -12.99 -2.63
N ASP A 77 11.12 -11.88 -3.29
CA ASP A 77 12.03 -10.76 -3.49
C ASP A 77 11.83 -9.67 -2.42
N ILE A 78 11.05 -9.97 -1.36
CA ILE A 78 10.73 -9.05 -0.25
C ILE A 78 9.99 -7.80 -0.76
N ARG A 79 9.11 -8.00 -1.75
CA ARG A 79 8.20 -6.95 -2.25
C ARG A 79 6.77 -7.34 -1.94
N LEU A 80 5.95 -6.36 -1.60
CA LEU A 80 4.52 -6.53 -1.59
C LEU A 80 4.03 -6.50 -3.05
N VAL A 81 3.33 -7.55 -3.44
CA VAL A 81 2.67 -7.67 -4.74
C VAL A 81 1.20 -7.94 -4.52
N GLY A 82 0.33 -7.34 -5.33
CA GLY A 82 -1.09 -7.36 -5.00
C GLY A 82 -2.03 -6.81 -6.06
N ILE A 83 -3.27 -6.62 -5.61
CA ILE A 83 -4.33 -5.94 -6.36
C ILE A 83 -4.80 -4.71 -5.60
N THR A 84 -5.26 -3.72 -6.36
CA THR A 84 -5.88 -2.51 -5.84
C THR A 84 -7.12 -2.17 -6.65
N PHE A 85 -8.07 -1.47 -6.05
CA PHE A 85 -9.28 -0.96 -6.71
C PHE A 85 -9.86 0.22 -5.92
N SER A 86 -10.63 1.08 -6.58
CA SER A 86 -11.45 2.09 -5.91
C SER A 86 -12.62 1.42 -5.18
N VAL A 87 -12.85 1.78 -3.92
CA VAL A 87 -13.99 1.27 -3.13
C VAL A 87 -15.32 1.68 -3.75
N ASP A 88 -15.38 2.88 -4.33
CA ASP A 88 -16.60 3.41 -4.97
C ASP A 88 -16.83 2.87 -6.39
N ASP A 89 -15.76 2.37 -7.04
CA ASP A 89 -15.85 1.71 -8.34
C ASP A 89 -14.88 0.51 -8.45
N PRO A 90 -15.30 -0.68 -7.97
CA PRO A 90 -14.41 -1.85 -7.90
C PRO A 90 -13.94 -2.40 -9.26
N VAL A 91 -14.54 -1.96 -10.38
CA VAL A 91 -14.11 -2.40 -11.72
C VAL A 91 -12.80 -1.74 -12.16
N THR A 92 -12.34 -0.72 -11.43
CA THR A 92 -11.04 -0.02 -11.61
C THR A 92 -9.83 -0.85 -11.16
N GLN A 93 -9.99 -2.16 -10.98
CA GLN A 93 -8.96 -3.04 -10.46
C GLN A 93 -7.66 -2.96 -11.27
N ALA A 94 -6.53 -2.86 -10.56
CA ALA A 94 -5.19 -2.93 -11.10
C ALA A 94 -4.32 -3.87 -10.25
N THR A 95 -3.27 -4.44 -10.84
CA THR A 95 -2.21 -5.10 -10.08
C THR A 95 -1.17 -4.09 -9.64
N TRP A 96 -0.45 -4.37 -8.57
CA TRP A 96 0.64 -3.51 -8.12
C TRP A 96 1.81 -4.28 -7.51
N VAL A 97 2.98 -3.62 -7.48
CA VAL A 97 4.21 -4.13 -6.86
C VAL A 97 4.90 -3.00 -6.10
N SER A 98 5.51 -3.32 -4.96
CA SER A 98 6.34 -2.39 -4.22
C SER A 98 7.82 -2.44 -4.58
N SER A 99 8.54 -1.34 -4.36
CA SER A 99 10.01 -1.30 -4.26
C SER A 99 10.49 -0.84 -2.90
#